data_AF-A0A8T6SGK4-F1
#
_entry.id   AF-A0A8T6SGK4-F1
#
_cell.length_a   1.000
_cell.length_b   1.000
_cell.length_c   1.000
_cell.angle_alpha   90.00
_cell.angle_beta   90.00
_cell.angle_gamma   90.00
#
_symmetry.space_group_name_H-M   'P 1'
#
loop_
_entity.id
_entity.type
_entity.pdbx_description
1 polymer ?
#
loop_
_entity_poly.entity_id
_entity_poly.type
_entity_poly.pdbx_seq_one_letter_code
_entity_poly.pdbx_strand_id
1 'polypeptide(L)'
;MKDFQFTSSQKRRLKELGADSYVNVTFKNEEERDSAFDNLATTWERKHREALLNLLRIKKRPLIRRLESKLTEALTSAGFVEVATPFIIPTEFIRRMEISEKHNLWKQIYWLGARKCLRPMLAPNLYHIMKLLRKFTKPVSIFEVGPCFRKESKGREHVEEFTMLNVVELAPDNEPFERLKEIINIVT
;
A
#
# COMPACT_ATOMS: atom_id res chain seq x y z
N MET A 1 -44.02 -3.72 -16.09
CA MET A 1 -42.88 -3.83 -17.03
C MET A 1 -41.74 -4.51 -16.29
N LYS A 2 -41.10 -5.53 -16.89
CA LYS A 2 -39.89 -6.13 -16.29
C LYS A 2 -38.73 -5.16 -16.54
N ASP A 3 -38.15 -4.62 -15.48
CA ASP A 3 -36.91 -3.86 -15.59
C ASP A 3 -35.76 -4.85 -15.78
N PHE A 4 -35.05 -4.75 -16.91
CA PHE A 4 -33.90 -5.59 -17.20
C PHE A 4 -32.66 -4.98 -16.54
N GLN A 5 -31.82 -5.82 -15.94
CA GLN A 5 -30.52 -5.41 -15.40
C GLN A 5 -29.42 -6.19 -16.10
N PHE A 6 -28.18 -5.71 -15.98
CA PHE A 6 -27.02 -6.50 -16.36
C PHE A 6 -27.04 -7.88 -15.70
N THR A 7 -26.67 -8.90 -16.47
CA THR A 7 -26.51 -10.27 -15.97
C THR A 7 -25.36 -10.35 -14.96
N SER A 8 -25.30 -11.42 -14.18
CA SER A 8 -24.20 -11.63 -13.21
C SER A 8 -22.81 -11.62 -13.88
N SER A 9 -22.70 -12.16 -15.11
CA SER A 9 -21.47 -12.14 -15.90
C SER A 9 -21.12 -10.74 -16.39
N GLN A 10 -22.09 -9.98 -16.91
CA GLN A 10 -21.90 -8.58 -17.33
C GLN A 10 -21.49 -7.69 -16.16
N LYS A 11 -22.16 -7.81 -15.01
CA LYS A 11 -21.81 -7.10 -13.77
C LYS A 11 -20.38 -7.43 -13.32
N ARG A 12 -19.96 -8.70 -13.41
CA ARG A 12 -18.58 -9.10 -13.07
C ARG A 12 -17.57 -8.48 -14.02
N ARG A 13 -17.81 -8.53 -15.34
CA ARG A 13 -16.91 -7.96 -16.35
C ARG A 13 -16.78 -6.45 -16.20
N LEU A 14 -17.87 -5.73 -15.95
CA LEU A 14 -17.84 -4.29 -15.71
C LEU A 14 -16.99 -3.93 -14.47
N LYS A 15 -17.08 -4.71 -13.39
CA LYS A 15 -16.21 -4.53 -12.20
C LYS A 15 -14.74 -4.77 -12.52
N GLU A 16 -14.41 -5.81 -13.29
CA GLU A 16 -13.03 -6.06 -13.73
C GLU A 16 -12.47 -4.90 -14.57
N LEU A 17 -13.33 -4.25 -15.36
CA LEU A 17 -12.99 -3.07 -16.15
C LEU A 17 -12.99 -1.77 -15.31
N GLY A 18 -13.31 -1.80 -14.03
CA GLY A 18 -13.37 -0.61 -13.16
C GLY A 18 -14.58 0.29 -13.41
N ALA A 19 -15.65 -0.26 -13.98
CA ALA A 19 -16.91 0.41 -14.29
C ALA A 19 -17.98 0.19 -13.20
N ASP A 20 -17.59 0.05 -11.93
CA ASP A 20 -18.46 -0.28 -10.79
C ASP A 20 -19.68 0.63 -10.66
N SER A 21 -19.53 1.92 -11.01
CA SER A 21 -20.61 2.92 -10.97
C SER A 21 -21.76 2.61 -11.93
N TYR A 22 -21.55 1.80 -12.97
CA TYR A 22 -22.53 1.49 -14.00
C TYR A 22 -23.23 0.13 -13.79
N VAL A 23 -22.85 -0.63 -12.75
CA VAL A 23 -23.29 -2.01 -12.54
C VAL A 23 -24.80 -2.11 -12.23
N ASN A 24 -25.41 -1.06 -11.69
CA ASN A 24 -26.80 -1.04 -11.20
C ASN A 24 -27.78 -0.30 -12.12
N VAL A 25 -27.46 -0.15 -13.41
CA VAL A 25 -28.35 0.47 -14.41
C VAL A 25 -29.47 -0.49 -14.81
N THR A 26 -30.65 0.06 -15.11
CA THR A 26 -31.85 -0.65 -15.60
C THR A 26 -32.14 -0.33 -17.07
N PHE A 27 -32.75 -1.28 -17.77
CA PHE A 27 -33.02 -1.26 -19.21
C PHE A 27 -34.44 -1.72 -19.50
N LYS A 28 -35.00 -1.28 -20.65
CA LYS A 28 -36.37 -1.61 -21.06
C LYS A 28 -36.49 -3.01 -21.64
N ASN A 29 -35.42 -3.51 -22.27
CA ASN A 29 -35.36 -4.83 -22.90
C ASN A 29 -33.92 -5.37 -22.92
N GLU A 30 -33.77 -6.63 -23.38
CA GLU A 30 -32.46 -7.30 -23.44
C GLU A 30 -31.52 -6.69 -24.49
N GLU A 31 -32.04 -6.20 -25.62
CA GLU A 31 -31.24 -5.56 -26.67
C GLU A 31 -30.59 -4.27 -26.16
N GLU A 32 -31.34 -3.44 -25.42
CA GLU A 32 -30.83 -2.20 -24.82
C GLU A 32 -29.77 -2.51 -23.75
N ARG A 33 -30.00 -3.55 -22.93
CA ARG A 33 -29.01 -4.03 -21.95
C ARG A 33 -27.71 -4.45 -22.63
N ASP A 34 -27.78 -5.28 -23.66
CA ASP A 34 -26.60 -5.85 -24.30
C ASP A 34 -25.83 -4.80 -25.11
N SER A 35 -26.54 -3.91 -25.81
CA SER A 35 -25.92 -2.75 -26.47
C SER A 35 -25.23 -1.81 -25.46
N ALA A 36 -25.85 -1.53 -24.32
CA ALA A 36 -25.24 -0.73 -23.26
C ALA A 36 -23.99 -1.41 -22.67
N PHE A 37 -24.04 -2.73 -22.48
CA PHE A 37 -22.89 -3.51 -22.02
C PHE A 37 -21.73 -3.41 -23.00
N ASP A 38 -21.97 -3.67 -24.30
CA ASP A 38 -20.93 -3.67 -25.33
C ASP A 38 -20.26 -2.29 -25.48
N ASN A 39 -21.06 -1.23 -25.45
CA ASN A 39 -20.57 0.14 -25.49
C ASN A 39 -19.70 0.49 -24.28
N LEU A 40 -20.15 0.13 -23.07
CA LEU A 40 -19.37 0.33 -21.84
C LEU A 40 -18.08 -0.49 -21.88
N ALA A 41 -18.16 -1.78 -22.19
CA ALA A 41 -17.02 -2.68 -22.22
C ALA A 41 -15.95 -2.16 -23.20
N THR A 42 -16.35 -1.85 -24.43
CA THR A 42 -15.46 -1.30 -25.47
C THR A 42 -14.81 0.01 -25.04
N THR A 43 -15.58 0.91 -24.42
CA THR A 43 -15.07 2.21 -23.96
C THR A 43 -13.99 2.03 -22.88
N TRP A 44 -14.25 1.18 -21.89
CA TRP A 44 -13.30 0.94 -20.80
C TRP A 44 -12.08 0.14 -21.26
N GLU A 45 -12.24 -0.83 -22.15
CA GLU A 45 -11.11 -1.55 -22.76
C GLU A 45 -10.19 -0.62 -23.54
N ARG A 46 -10.76 0.30 -24.34
CA ARG A 46 -9.99 1.33 -25.04
C ARG A 46 -9.24 2.23 -24.07
N LYS A 47 -9.90 2.72 -23.02
CA LYS A 47 -9.30 3.56 -21.97
C LYS A 47 -8.12 2.84 -21.29
N HIS A 48 -8.28 1.56 -20.95
CA HIS A 48 -7.21 0.76 -20.35
C HIS A 48 -6.04 0.53 -21.30
N ARG A 49 -6.34 0.23 -22.58
CA ARG A 49 -5.30 0.08 -23.61
C ARG A 49 -4.51 1.37 -23.79
N GLU A 50 -5.17 2.52 -23.86
CA GLU A 50 -4.52 3.83 -23.93
C GLU A 50 -3.67 4.11 -22.67
N ALA A 51 -4.18 3.79 -21.48
CA ALA A 51 -3.43 3.93 -20.22
C ALA A 51 -2.18 3.03 -20.17
N LEU A 52 -2.29 1.79 -20.66
CA LEU A 52 -1.16 0.85 -20.78
C LEU A 52 -0.13 1.35 -21.80
N LEU A 53 -0.56 1.82 -22.96
CA LEU A 53 0.34 2.41 -23.95
C LEU A 53 1.05 3.64 -23.40
N ASN A 54 0.35 4.49 -22.65
CA ASN A 54 0.94 5.64 -21.96
C ASN A 54 1.98 5.19 -20.92
N LEU A 55 1.68 4.16 -20.12
CA LEU A 55 2.66 3.56 -19.20
C LEU A 55 3.90 3.05 -19.95
N LEU A 56 3.70 2.29 -21.02
CA LEU A 56 4.77 1.65 -21.78
C LEU A 56 5.59 2.61 -22.63
N ARG A 57 5.02 3.72 -23.11
CA ARG A 57 5.69 4.65 -24.05
C ARG A 57 6.16 5.94 -23.40
N ILE A 58 5.43 6.47 -22.43
CA ILE A 58 5.66 7.81 -21.88
C ILE A 58 6.09 7.73 -20.42
N LYS A 59 5.23 7.20 -19.53
CA LYS A 59 5.49 7.25 -18.08
C LYS A 59 6.63 6.35 -17.64
N LYS A 60 6.80 5.19 -18.27
CA LYS A 60 7.86 4.18 -18.05
C LYS A 60 8.04 3.65 -16.61
N ARG A 61 7.28 4.16 -15.64
CA ARG A 61 7.29 3.76 -14.24
C ARG A 61 5.86 3.65 -13.71
N PRO A 62 5.51 2.56 -12.99
CA PRO A 62 4.22 2.41 -12.34
C PRO A 62 3.94 3.55 -11.35
N LEU A 63 2.65 3.80 -11.08
CA LEU A 63 2.23 4.85 -10.16
C LEU A 63 2.88 4.70 -8.77
N ILE A 64 2.89 3.49 -8.21
CA ILE A 64 3.47 3.23 -6.88
C ILE A 64 4.94 3.66 -6.81
N ARG A 65 5.77 3.30 -7.80
CA ARG A 65 7.19 3.68 -7.83
C ARG A 65 7.42 5.17 -8.00
N ARG A 66 6.50 5.87 -8.68
CA ARG A 66 6.55 7.33 -8.81
C ARG A 66 6.15 8.01 -7.50
N LEU A 67 5.16 7.46 -6.79
CA LEU A 67 4.76 7.95 -5.47
C LEU A 67 5.90 7.74 -4.45
N GLU A 68 6.50 6.56 -4.42
CA GLU A 68 7.68 6.27 -3.58
C GLU A 68 8.80 7.29 -3.85
N SER A 69 9.17 7.50 -5.12
CA SER A 69 10.22 8.49 -5.45
C SER A 69 9.90 9.90 -4.97
N LYS A 70 8.65 10.35 -5.08
CA LYS A 70 8.24 11.67 -4.59
C LYS A 70 8.34 11.78 -3.07
N LEU A 71 7.91 10.75 -2.35
CA LEU A 71 7.99 10.69 -0.89
C LEU A 71 9.44 10.67 -0.41
N THR A 72 10.29 9.85 -1.06
CA THR A 72 11.73 9.78 -0.78
C THR A 72 12.40 11.15 -1.03
N GLU A 73 12.08 11.82 -2.13
CA GLU A 73 12.63 13.14 -2.45
C GLU A 73 12.19 14.20 -1.42
N ALA A 74 10.92 14.22 -1.03
CA ALA A 74 10.39 15.15 -0.05
C ALA A 74 11.05 14.97 1.34
N LEU A 75 11.18 13.71 1.79
CA LEU A 75 11.76 13.39 3.10
C LEU A 75 13.28 13.64 3.14
N THR A 76 14.01 13.27 2.08
CA THR A 76 15.46 13.54 2.01
C THR A 76 15.75 15.03 1.92
N SER A 77 14.92 15.81 1.21
CA SER A 77 15.00 17.28 1.19
C SER A 77 14.72 17.90 2.56
N ALA A 78 13.93 17.24 3.40
CA ALA A 78 13.66 17.65 4.78
C ALA A 78 14.70 17.15 5.80
N GLY A 79 15.80 16.54 5.34
CA GLY A 79 16.92 16.09 6.19
C GLY A 79 16.79 14.68 6.78
N PHE A 80 15.78 13.90 6.36
CA PHE A 80 15.68 12.50 6.78
C PHE A 80 16.60 11.60 5.95
N VAL A 81 17.17 10.60 6.60
CA VAL A 81 17.99 9.58 5.93
C VAL A 81 17.12 8.37 5.56
N GLU A 82 17.10 8.02 4.27
CA GLU A 82 16.48 6.79 3.79
C GLU A 82 17.32 5.59 4.25
N VAL A 83 16.67 4.60 4.88
CA VAL A 83 17.29 3.33 5.27
C VAL A 83 16.60 2.18 4.55
N ALA A 84 17.38 1.16 4.19
CA ALA A 84 16.87 -0.07 3.61
C ALA A 84 17.20 -1.24 4.53
N THR A 85 16.18 -1.94 5.02
CA THR A 85 16.34 -3.01 6.01
C THR A 85 15.88 -4.37 5.48
N PRO A 86 16.41 -5.49 5.99
CA PRO A 86 16.03 -6.82 5.49
C PRO A 86 14.53 -7.12 5.66
N PHE A 87 13.95 -7.82 4.69
CA PHE A 87 12.54 -8.25 4.75
C PHE A 87 12.32 -9.43 5.69
N ILE A 88 13.34 -10.28 5.82
CA ILE A 88 13.35 -11.42 6.75
C ILE A 88 13.98 -10.96 8.05
N ILE A 89 13.21 -11.04 9.14
CA ILE A 89 13.64 -10.62 10.48
C ILE A 89 13.63 -11.80 11.45
N PRO A 90 14.45 -11.77 12.53
CA PRO A 90 14.38 -12.78 13.58
C PRO A 90 13.04 -12.73 14.33
N THR A 91 12.53 -13.88 14.76
CA THR A 91 11.32 -13.96 15.62
C THR A 91 11.46 -13.11 16.89
N GLU A 92 12.67 -12.96 17.41
CA GLU A 92 12.95 -12.13 18.58
C GLU A 92 12.57 -10.65 18.36
N PHE A 93 12.73 -10.12 17.13
CA PHE A 93 12.35 -8.74 16.82
C PHE A 93 10.84 -8.53 17.01
N ILE A 94 10.02 -9.52 16.65
CA ILE A 94 8.58 -9.50 16.89
C ILE A 94 8.27 -9.57 18.39
N ARG A 95 8.96 -10.44 19.14
CA ARG A 95 8.75 -10.58 20.59
C ARG A 95 9.11 -9.29 21.35
N ARG A 96 10.14 -8.57 20.93
CA ARG A 96 10.53 -7.26 21.50
C ARG A 96 9.51 -6.16 21.24
N MET A 97 8.64 -6.34 20.24
CA MET A 97 7.47 -5.49 20.00
C MET A 97 6.26 -5.94 20.83
N GLU A 98 6.44 -6.83 21.81
CA GLU A 98 5.39 -7.38 22.68
C GLU A 98 4.31 -8.18 21.92
N ILE A 99 4.60 -8.55 20.67
CA ILE A 99 3.73 -9.39 19.86
C ILE A 99 4.05 -10.86 20.21
N SER A 100 3.20 -11.45 21.04
CA SER A 100 3.25 -12.86 21.44
C SER A 100 2.12 -13.67 20.79
N GLU A 101 2.08 -14.99 21.00
CA GLU A 101 1.04 -15.89 20.48
C GLU A 101 -0.39 -15.48 20.82
N LYS A 102 -0.57 -14.74 21.92
CA LYS A 102 -1.86 -14.20 22.37
C LYS A 102 -2.28 -12.95 21.59
N HIS A 103 -1.36 -12.29 20.90
CA HIS A 103 -1.61 -11.07 20.15
C HIS A 103 -2.24 -11.37 18.79
N ASN A 104 -3.27 -10.61 18.38
CA ASN A 104 -3.99 -10.84 17.12
C ASN A 104 -3.05 -10.88 15.89
N LEU A 105 -2.13 -9.92 15.82
CA LEU A 105 -1.12 -9.84 14.76
C LEU A 105 -0.23 -11.09 14.64
N TRP A 106 -0.04 -11.88 15.71
CA TRP A 106 0.82 -13.08 15.65
C TRP A 106 0.36 -14.09 14.60
N LYS A 107 -0.97 -14.28 14.50
CA LYS A 107 -1.58 -15.18 13.52
C LYS A 107 -1.41 -14.68 12.09
N GLN A 108 -1.24 -13.37 11.92
CA GLN A 108 -1.05 -12.73 10.62
C GLN A 108 0.41 -12.83 10.12
N ILE A 109 1.36 -13.30 10.92
CA ILE A 109 2.77 -13.33 10.51
C ILE A 109 3.07 -14.52 9.59
N TYR A 110 3.81 -14.26 8.51
CA TYR A 110 4.43 -15.30 7.69
C TYR A 110 5.74 -15.78 8.34
N TRP A 111 5.66 -16.92 9.01
CA TRP A 111 6.81 -17.57 9.65
C TRP A 111 7.67 -18.33 8.65
N LEU A 112 8.99 -18.16 8.72
CA LEU A 112 9.99 -18.84 7.92
C LEU A 112 10.80 -19.78 8.83
N GLY A 113 10.14 -20.86 9.24
CA GLY A 113 10.61 -21.74 10.31
C GLY A 113 10.50 -21.11 11.70
N ALA A 114 11.22 -21.66 12.68
CA ALA A 114 11.05 -21.27 14.08
C ALA A 114 11.71 -19.92 14.46
N ARG A 115 12.76 -19.51 13.73
CA ARG A 115 13.65 -18.40 14.14
C ARG A 115 13.52 -17.13 13.30
N LYS A 116 12.76 -17.16 12.20
CA LYS A 116 12.64 -16.05 11.25
C LYS A 116 11.20 -15.88 10.77
N CYS A 117 10.87 -14.68 10.31
CA CYS A 117 9.61 -14.39 9.64
C CYS A 117 9.81 -13.28 8.59
N LEU A 118 8.83 -13.13 7.69
CA LEU A 118 8.70 -11.91 6.91
C LEU A 118 8.19 -10.79 7.82
N ARG A 119 8.77 -9.59 7.66
CA ARG A 119 8.39 -8.43 8.47
C ARG A 119 6.91 -8.04 8.24
N PRO A 120 6.08 -7.98 9.29
CA PRO A 120 4.69 -7.52 9.18
C PRO A 120 4.56 -5.99 9.25
N MET A 121 5.66 -5.30 9.58
CA MET A 121 5.77 -3.85 9.68
C MET A 121 7.25 -3.45 9.65
N LEU A 122 7.55 -2.18 9.42
CA LEU A 122 8.93 -1.65 9.37
C LEU A 122 9.54 -1.39 10.76
N ALA A 123 8.69 -1.18 11.77
CA ALA A 123 9.11 -0.73 13.11
C ALA A 123 10.23 -1.58 13.76
N PRO A 124 10.23 -2.93 13.74
CA PRO A 124 11.28 -3.71 14.41
C PRO A 124 12.69 -3.41 13.91
N ASN A 125 12.87 -3.25 12.59
CA ASN A 125 14.16 -2.90 12.03
C ASN A 125 14.50 -1.43 12.27
N LEU A 126 13.53 -0.53 12.14
CA LEU A 126 13.74 0.90 12.41
C LEU A 126 14.18 1.14 13.87
N TYR A 127 13.55 0.48 14.84
CA TYR A 127 13.99 0.52 16.24
C TYR A 127 15.45 0.07 16.41
N HIS A 128 15.85 -0.98 15.70
CA HIS A 128 17.23 -1.46 15.73
C HIS A 128 18.21 -0.41 15.17
N ILE A 129 17.92 0.14 13.99
CA ILE A 129 18.75 1.17 13.35
C ILE A 129 18.81 2.44 14.19
N MET A 130 17.69 2.94 14.68
CA MET A 130 17.63 4.12 15.56
C MET A 130 18.51 3.95 16.80
N LYS A 131 18.48 2.78 17.44
CA LYS A 131 19.30 2.48 18.61
C LYS A 131 20.80 2.52 18.30
N LEU A 132 21.20 2.12 17.10
CA LEU A 132 22.59 2.22 16.64
C LEU A 132 22.98 3.67 16.35
N LEU A 133 22.16 4.39 15.58
CA LEU A 133 22.44 5.76 15.15
C LEU A 133 22.44 6.78 16.30
N ARG A 134 21.61 6.57 17.32
CA ARG A 134 21.55 7.45 18.53
C ARG A 134 22.89 7.59 19.25
N LYS A 135 23.83 6.67 19.03
CA LYS A 135 25.19 6.74 19.58
C LYS A 135 26.06 7.81 18.92
N PHE A 136 25.71 8.22 17.70
CA PHE A 136 26.53 9.12 16.87
C PHE A 136 25.92 10.50 16.71
N THR A 137 24.59 10.59 16.69
CA THR A 137 23.89 11.87 16.46
C THR A 137 22.57 11.94 17.23
N LYS A 138 22.15 13.18 17.49
CA LYS A 138 20.79 13.56 17.88
C LYS A 138 20.46 14.90 17.19
N PRO A 139 19.27 15.07 16.62
CA PRO A 139 18.21 14.06 16.46
C PRO A 139 18.62 12.93 15.50
N VAL A 140 17.91 11.80 15.56
CA VAL A 140 18.02 10.72 14.56
C VAL A 140 16.76 10.74 13.71
N SER A 141 16.88 11.23 12.47
CA SER A 141 15.77 11.35 11.51
C SER A 141 15.96 10.35 10.38
N ILE A 142 15.17 9.27 10.37
CA ILE A 142 15.25 8.21 9.35
C ILE A 142 13.87 7.82 8.83
N PHE A 143 13.83 7.23 7.65
CA PHE A 143 12.62 6.63 7.12
C PHE A 143 12.93 5.40 6.26
N GLU A 144 11.95 4.53 6.09
CA GLU A 144 12.00 3.43 5.14
C GLU A 144 10.68 3.35 4.37
N VAL A 145 10.79 3.13 3.05
CA VAL A 145 9.69 2.72 2.19
C VAL A 145 9.95 1.29 1.73
N GLY A 146 9.04 0.36 2.01
CA GLY A 146 9.25 -1.00 1.57
C GLY A 146 8.12 -1.98 1.85
N PRO A 147 8.24 -3.20 1.31
CA PRO A 147 7.20 -4.21 1.44
C PRO A 147 7.11 -4.75 2.87
N CYS A 148 5.90 -5.06 3.29
CA CYS A 148 5.52 -5.73 4.53
C CYS A 148 4.47 -6.81 4.22
N PHE A 149 4.40 -7.82 5.07
CA PHE A 149 3.64 -9.03 4.79
C PHE A 149 2.74 -9.43 5.96
N ARG A 150 1.43 -9.56 5.72
CA ARG A 150 0.45 -10.02 6.72
C ARG A 150 -0.54 -10.98 6.07
N LYS A 151 -0.77 -12.13 6.69
CA LYS A 151 -1.86 -13.04 6.32
C LYS A 151 -3.16 -12.34 6.69
N GLU A 152 -4.01 -12.15 5.70
CA GLU A 152 -5.31 -11.52 5.89
C GLU A 152 -6.44 -12.45 5.43
N SER A 153 -7.50 -12.50 6.21
CA SER A 153 -8.70 -13.26 5.86
C SER A 153 -9.55 -12.44 4.91
N LYS A 154 -9.43 -12.71 3.60
CA LYS A 154 -10.33 -12.28 2.51
C LYS A 154 -11.02 -10.92 2.71
N GLY A 155 -10.40 -9.85 2.21
CA GLY A 155 -11.02 -8.53 2.07
C GLY A 155 -10.53 -7.83 0.80
N ARG A 156 -11.38 -7.03 0.14
CA ARG A 156 -11.00 -6.28 -1.09
C ARG A 156 -9.99 -5.15 -0.82
N GLU A 157 -9.86 -4.72 0.44
CA GLU A 157 -8.98 -3.63 0.87
C GLU A 157 -7.70 -4.13 1.55
N HIS A 158 -7.57 -5.44 1.76
CA HIS A 158 -6.45 -6.03 2.48
C HIS A 158 -5.65 -6.94 1.54
N VAL A 159 -4.43 -6.51 1.23
CA VAL A 159 -3.45 -7.26 0.45
C VAL A 159 -2.42 -7.89 1.37
N GLU A 160 -2.06 -9.15 1.09
CA GLU A 160 -1.11 -9.89 1.92
C GLU A 160 0.31 -9.28 1.87
N GLU A 161 0.66 -8.70 0.72
CA GLU A 161 1.86 -7.89 0.51
C GLU A 161 1.43 -6.44 0.27
N PHE A 162 2.01 -5.52 1.04
CA PHE A 162 1.75 -4.10 0.91
C PHE A 162 3.02 -3.28 1.14
N THR A 163 3.08 -2.09 0.53
CA THR A 163 4.20 -1.17 0.71
C THR A 163 3.87 -0.20 1.84
N MET A 164 4.74 -0.14 2.84
CA MET A 164 4.62 0.75 4.00
C MET A 164 5.67 1.86 3.89
N LEU A 165 5.32 3.07 4.30
CA LEU A 165 6.25 4.15 4.62
C LEU A 165 6.22 4.33 6.14
N ASN A 166 7.39 4.28 6.78
CA ASN A 166 7.54 4.70 8.17
C ASN A 166 8.61 5.80 8.24
N VAL A 167 8.24 6.92 8.83
CA VAL A 167 9.14 8.05 9.14
C VAL A 167 9.29 8.12 10.65
N VAL A 168 10.51 8.24 11.14
CA VAL A 168 10.79 8.35 12.57
C VAL A 168 11.85 9.40 12.83
N GLU A 169 11.57 10.28 13.78
CA GLU A 169 12.53 11.20 14.35
C GLU A 169 12.66 10.94 15.86
N LEU A 170 13.86 10.57 16.30
CA LEU A 170 14.15 10.30 17.71
C LEU A 170 14.85 11.49 18.36
N ALA A 171 14.31 11.91 19.51
CA ALA A 171 14.78 13.05 20.27
C ALA A 171 14.85 14.33 19.41
N PRO A 172 13.71 14.78 18.85
CA PRO A 172 13.65 16.03 18.09
C PRO A 172 14.04 17.22 18.97
N ASP A 173 14.61 18.26 18.34
CA ASP A 173 14.97 19.50 19.05
C ASP A 173 13.73 20.35 19.39
N ASN A 174 12.70 20.25 18.54
CA ASN A 174 11.41 20.91 18.73
C ASN A 174 10.46 20.08 19.60
N GLU A 175 9.35 20.70 20.02
CA GLU A 175 8.26 19.98 20.68
C GLU A 175 7.78 18.82 19.78
N PRO A 176 7.72 17.57 20.30
CA PRO A 176 7.47 16.38 19.49
C PRO A 176 6.18 16.40 18.68
N PHE A 177 5.10 16.98 19.19
CA PHE A 177 3.81 17.01 18.52
C PHE A 177 3.80 18.01 17.35
N GLU A 178 4.37 19.20 17.53
CA GLU A 178 4.57 20.16 16.44
C GLU A 178 5.49 19.59 15.37
N ARG A 179 6.59 18.93 15.77
CA ARG A 179 7.48 18.26 14.82
C ARG A 179 6.76 17.15 14.04
N LEU A 180 5.89 16.38 14.69
CA LEU A 180 5.07 15.37 14.02
C LEU A 180 4.15 15.99 12.95
N LYS A 181 3.53 17.15 13.22
CA LYS A 181 2.70 17.86 12.23
C LYS A 181 3.52 18.31 11.02
N GLU A 182 4.73 18.82 11.23
CA GLU A 182 5.65 19.18 10.15
C GLU A 182 5.96 17.96 9.26
N ILE A 183 6.25 16.81 9.88
CA ILE A 183 6.50 15.55 9.16
C ILE A 183 5.29 15.12 8.36
N ILE A 184 4.08 15.22 8.92
CA ILE A 184 2.83 14.89 8.21
C ILE A 184 2.69 15.78 6.96
N ASN A 185 2.90 17.08 7.09
CA ASN A 185 2.80 18.03 5.98
C ASN A 185 3.82 17.78 4.84
N ILE A 186 4.93 17.10 5.12
CA ILE A 186 5.92 16.73 4.09
C ILE A 186 5.40 15.57 3.23
N VAL A 187 4.57 14.68 3.78
CA VAL A 187 4.15 13.43 3.13
C VAL A 187 2.70 13.42 2.64
N THR A 188 1.93 14.48 2.91
CA THR A 188 0.54 14.68 2.46
C THR A 188 0.44 15.80 1.44
#